data_AF-A0A2N2I1L8-F1
#
_entry.id   AF-A0A2N2I1L8-F1
#
_cell.length_a   1.000
_cell.length_b   1.000
_cell.length_c   1.000
_cell.angle_alpha   90.00
_cell.angle_beta   90.00
_cell.angle_gamma   90.00
#
_symmetry.space_group_name_H-M   'P 1'
#
loop_
_entity.id
_entity.type
_entity.pdbx_description
1 polymer ?
#
loop_
_entity_poly.entity_id
_entity_poly.type
_entity_poly.pdbx_seq_one_letter_code
_entity_poly.pdbx_strand_id
1 'polypeptide(L)'
;MTNIKIIIIRTIFLCIILLFVGCGVSTLRIHTDFIPAGSLRLGQVMYVVKRSDILTDQNKPTYEALIASGIKDSEIKDGSVVWARIFCCGGITEKYSSEVAGSLLFYVPQSLNVSLGDIVEVSSGSPPEKGDAGIINTVTRVVQKNSENYNKCWWDPKNDRLWLRVLYCDWMPREGWIKQTGSYPAWYKPAAASPSKK
;
A
#
# COMPACT_ATOMS: atom_id res chain seq x y z
N MET A 1 35.14 23.09 45.84
CA MET A 1 33.95 22.25 45.62
C MET A 1 33.06 22.80 44.50
N THR A 2 33.63 23.15 43.33
CA THR A 2 32.91 23.90 42.28
C THR A 2 32.88 23.18 40.92
N ASN A 3 33.72 22.14 40.74
CA ASN A 3 33.87 21.45 39.46
C ASN A 3 32.90 20.27 39.21
N ILE A 4 32.18 19.80 40.22
CA ILE A 4 31.30 18.61 40.08
C ILE A 4 29.92 18.98 39.50
N LYS A 5 29.44 20.22 39.73
CA LYS A 5 28.11 20.64 39.25
C LYS A 5 28.03 20.86 37.73
N ILE A 6 29.14 21.21 37.07
CA ILE A 6 29.16 21.52 35.62
C ILE A 6 29.12 20.23 34.77
N ILE A 7 29.67 19.12 35.27
CA ILE A 7 29.71 17.83 34.56
C ILE A 7 28.34 17.16 34.50
N ILE A 8 27.54 17.26 35.57
CA ILE A 8 26.21 16.64 35.65
C ILE A 8 25.23 17.33 34.69
N ILE A 9 25.29 18.65 34.55
CA ILE A 9 24.40 19.42 33.65
C ILE A 9 24.69 19.13 32.17
N ARG A 10 25.95 18.94 31.78
CA ARG A 10 26.32 18.57 30.40
C ARG A 10 25.92 17.15 30.00
N THR A 11 25.88 16.22 30.96
CA THR A 11 25.53 14.82 30.68
C THR A 11 24.02 14.64 30.48
N ILE A 12 23.19 15.40 31.21
CA ILE A 12 21.72 15.36 31.09
C ILE A 12 21.26 15.94 29.73
N PHE A 13 21.94 16.96 29.21
CA PHE A 13 21.59 17.56 27.92
C PHE A 13 21.89 16.63 26.72
N LEU A 14 22.87 15.73 26.84
CA LEU A 14 23.21 14.78 25.78
C LEU A 14 22.21 13.63 25.66
N CYS A 15 21.59 13.21 26.78
CA CYS A 15 20.57 12.14 26.77
C CYS A 15 19.20 12.60 26.22
N ILE A 16 18.87 13.89 26.32
CA ILE A 16 17.59 14.42 25.79
C ILE A 16 17.62 14.55 24.26
N ILE A 17 18.79 14.78 23.65
CA ILE A 17 18.93 14.92 22.20
C ILE A 17 18.87 13.56 21.47
N LEU A 18 19.25 12.46 22.15
CA LEU A 18 19.18 11.10 21.58
C LEU A 18 17.74 10.52 21.50
N LEU A 19 16.74 11.18 22.10
CA LEU A 19 15.35 10.72 22.06
C LEU A 19 14.53 11.25 20.86
N PHE A 20 15.10 12.10 20.01
CA PHE A 20 14.37 12.71 18.88
C PHE A 20 14.85 12.30 17.49
N VAL A 21 15.81 11.37 17.38
CA VAL A 21 16.14 10.75 16.09
C VAL A 21 15.34 9.46 15.92
N GLY A 22 14.02 9.58 16.06
CA GLY A 22 13.14 8.62 15.41
C GLY A 22 13.23 8.91 13.92
N CYS A 23 14.04 8.15 13.18
CA CYS A 23 13.90 8.05 11.73
C CYS A 23 12.47 7.54 11.47
N GLY A 24 11.52 8.46 11.40
CA GLY A 24 10.21 8.24 10.83
C GLY A 24 10.40 8.05 9.34
N VAL A 25 10.97 6.92 8.95
CA VAL A 25 10.87 6.45 7.58
C VAL A 25 9.39 6.18 7.44
N SER A 26 8.66 7.14 6.89
CA SER A 26 7.31 6.93 6.42
C SER A 26 7.40 5.71 5.52
N THR A 27 6.99 4.55 6.02
CA THR A 27 7.01 3.30 5.25
C THR A 27 6.19 3.58 4.02
N LEU A 28 6.90 3.75 2.92
CA LEU A 28 6.37 4.07 1.61
C LEU A 28 5.34 2.97 1.33
N ARG A 29 4.04 3.31 1.33
CA ARG A 29 2.91 2.35 1.29
C ARG A 29 2.71 1.75 -0.10
N ILE A 30 3.82 1.47 -0.77
CA ILE A 30 3.95 0.93 -2.12
C ILE A 30 4.18 -0.59 -2.11
N HIS A 31 4.34 -1.21 -0.94
CA HIS A 31 4.40 -2.65 -0.73
C HIS A 31 3.59 -3.07 0.51
N THR A 32 3.32 -4.37 0.63
CA THR A 32 2.79 -4.96 1.87
C THR A 32 3.61 -6.16 2.27
N ASP A 33 3.90 -6.26 3.57
CA ASP A 33 4.84 -7.27 4.08
C ASP A 33 4.15 -8.59 4.45
N PHE A 34 2.82 -8.65 4.34
CA PHE A 34 1.99 -9.80 4.75
C PHE A 34 1.36 -10.58 3.59
N ILE A 35 1.65 -10.21 2.33
CA ILE A 35 1.32 -11.00 1.14
C ILE A 35 2.62 -11.14 0.33
N PRO A 36 2.99 -12.35 -0.14
CA PRO A 36 4.23 -12.54 -0.90
C PRO A 36 4.27 -11.68 -2.17
N ALA A 37 5.44 -11.13 -2.50
CA ALA A 37 5.67 -10.39 -3.73
C ALA A 37 5.29 -11.21 -4.97
N GLY A 38 4.79 -10.54 -6.00
CA GLY A 38 4.27 -11.16 -7.23
C GLY A 38 2.90 -11.83 -7.10
N SER A 39 2.36 -11.99 -5.89
CA SER A 39 0.98 -12.45 -5.70
C SER A 39 -0.01 -11.38 -6.18
N LEU A 40 -1.20 -11.81 -6.62
CA LEU A 40 -2.29 -10.89 -6.93
C LEU A 40 -3.14 -10.63 -5.69
N ARG A 41 -3.57 -9.39 -5.52
CA ARG A 41 -4.50 -8.93 -4.49
C ARG A 41 -5.58 -8.05 -5.10
N LEU A 42 -6.67 -7.83 -4.37
CA LEU A 42 -7.67 -6.82 -4.74
C LEU A 42 -7.49 -5.56 -3.88
N GLY A 43 -7.88 -4.42 -4.44
CA GLY A 43 -8.04 -3.16 -3.73
C GLY A 43 -9.16 -2.32 -4.33
N GLN A 44 -9.75 -1.44 -3.53
CA GLN A 44 -10.75 -0.50 -4.01
C GLN A 44 -10.16 0.91 -4.06
N VAL A 45 -10.27 1.55 -5.20
CA VAL A 45 -9.74 2.89 -5.46
C VAL A 45 -10.49 3.91 -4.60
N MET A 46 -9.75 4.63 -3.76
CA MET A 46 -10.26 5.71 -2.91
C MET A 46 -9.90 7.09 -3.44
N TYR A 47 -8.82 7.19 -4.20
CA TYR A 47 -8.35 8.46 -4.73
C TYR A 47 -7.49 8.24 -5.97
N VAL A 48 -7.73 9.05 -7.00
CA VAL A 48 -6.95 9.06 -8.25
C VAL A 48 -6.01 10.26 -8.18
N VAL A 49 -4.70 10.01 -8.17
CA VAL A 49 -3.69 11.03 -7.87
C VAL A 49 -3.35 11.82 -9.15
N LYS A 50 -3.27 13.15 -9.03
CA LYS A 50 -2.76 14.00 -10.11
C LYS A 50 -1.23 14.00 -10.13
N ARG A 51 -0.63 14.17 -11.30
CA ARG A 51 0.83 14.29 -11.44
C ARG A 51 1.37 15.42 -10.57
N SER A 52 0.67 16.56 -10.51
CA SER A 52 1.06 17.68 -9.65
C SER A 52 1.21 17.29 -8.18
N ASP A 53 0.36 16.39 -7.70
CA ASP A 53 0.35 15.97 -6.31
C ASP A 53 1.49 14.99 -6.01
N ILE A 54 1.83 14.13 -6.97
CA ILE A 54 2.98 13.20 -6.92
C ILE A 54 4.30 13.97 -6.81
N LEU A 55 4.41 15.10 -7.52
CA LEU A 55 5.64 15.91 -7.60
C LEU A 55 5.84 16.89 -6.43
N THR A 56 4.92 16.92 -5.46
CA THR A 56 5.09 17.75 -4.26
C THR A 56 6.24 17.24 -3.40
N ASP A 57 6.88 18.14 -2.63
CA ASP A 57 7.97 17.75 -1.70
C ASP A 57 7.55 16.65 -0.71
N GLN A 58 6.28 16.66 -0.29
CA GLN A 58 5.72 15.65 0.59
C GLN A 58 5.64 14.25 -0.07
N ASN A 59 5.39 14.19 -1.38
CA ASN A 59 5.23 12.93 -2.12
C ASN A 59 6.44 12.57 -2.98
N LYS A 60 7.51 13.38 -2.94
CA LYS A 60 8.76 13.13 -3.66
C LYS A 60 9.32 11.71 -3.46
N PRO A 61 9.29 11.09 -2.26
CA PRO A 61 9.74 9.70 -2.10
C PRO A 61 8.92 8.70 -2.93
N THR A 62 7.63 8.97 -3.16
CA THR A 62 6.78 8.15 -4.04
C THR A 62 7.23 8.30 -5.48
N TYR A 63 7.44 9.52 -5.96
CA TYR A 63 7.95 9.77 -7.30
C TYR A 63 9.29 9.06 -7.54
N GLU A 64 10.24 9.20 -6.61
CA GLU A 64 11.54 8.54 -6.68
C GLU A 64 11.43 7.01 -6.71
N ALA A 65 10.53 6.43 -5.92
CA ALA A 65 10.27 4.99 -5.94
C ALA A 65 9.67 4.49 -7.27
N LEU A 66 8.79 5.27 -7.91
CA LEU A 66 8.25 4.95 -9.23
C LEU A 66 9.38 4.91 -10.27
N ILE A 67 10.23 5.94 -10.31
CA ILE A 67 11.37 6.01 -11.24
C ILE A 67 12.37 4.88 -10.96
N ALA A 68 12.69 4.62 -9.70
CA ALA A 68 13.61 3.56 -9.29
C ALA A 68 13.10 2.16 -9.71
N SER A 69 11.78 1.97 -9.72
CA SER A 69 11.11 0.74 -10.20
C SER A 69 11.07 0.61 -11.73
N GLY A 70 11.71 1.54 -12.45
CA GLY A 70 11.81 1.52 -13.91
C GLY A 70 10.67 2.19 -14.66
N ILE A 71 9.75 2.88 -13.97
CA ILE A 71 8.71 3.67 -14.64
C ILE A 71 9.34 4.93 -15.22
N LYS A 72 9.05 5.23 -16.49
CA LYS A 72 9.55 6.44 -17.12
C LYS A 72 8.76 7.65 -16.63
N ASP A 73 9.43 8.79 -16.49
CA ASP A 73 8.74 10.03 -16.11
C ASP A 73 7.55 10.38 -17.04
N SER A 74 7.70 10.10 -18.35
CA SER A 74 6.62 10.27 -19.34
C SER A 74 5.39 9.39 -19.10
N GLU A 75 5.52 8.35 -18.27
CA GLU A 75 4.44 7.45 -17.89
C GLU A 75 3.70 7.90 -16.62
N ILE A 76 4.31 8.78 -15.83
CA ILE A 76 3.73 9.35 -14.62
C ILE A 76 2.86 10.54 -15.05
N LYS A 77 1.54 10.35 -15.09
CA LYS A 77 0.55 11.37 -15.45
C LYS A 77 -0.63 11.32 -14.50
N ASP A 78 -1.61 12.20 -14.68
CA ASP A 78 -2.84 12.17 -13.90
C ASP A 78 -3.48 10.77 -14.00
N GLY A 79 -3.74 10.16 -12.84
CA GLY A 79 -4.29 8.81 -12.74
C GLY A 79 -3.30 7.66 -12.97
N SER A 80 -2.02 7.93 -13.21
CA SER A 80 -0.97 6.89 -13.21
C SER A 80 -0.72 6.29 -11.83
N VAL A 81 -1.26 6.91 -10.77
CA VAL A 81 -1.16 6.45 -9.39
C VAL A 81 -2.53 6.57 -8.73
N VAL A 82 -2.89 5.57 -7.96
CA VAL A 82 -4.11 5.56 -7.13
C VAL A 82 -3.80 5.19 -5.70
N TRP A 83 -4.52 5.80 -4.76
CA TRP A 83 -4.63 5.27 -3.40
C TRP A 83 -5.84 4.36 -3.33
N ALA A 84 -5.64 3.16 -2.80
CA ALA A 84 -6.68 2.17 -2.69
C ALA A 84 -6.68 1.52 -1.31
N ARG A 85 -7.90 1.30 -0.79
CA ARG A 85 -8.07 0.49 0.42
C ARG A 85 -8.03 -0.99 0.09
N ILE A 86 -7.36 -1.72 0.95
CA ILE A 86 -7.33 -3.18 0.95
C ILE A 86 -8.06 -3.77 2.17
N PHE A 87 -8.37 -2.92 3.15
CA PHE A 87 -9.17 -3.20 4.32
C PHE A 87 -10.32 -2.20 4.43
N CYS A 88 -11.40 -2.62 5.06
CA CYS A 88 -12.56 -1.81 5.39
C CYS A 88 -13.14 -2.30 6.73
N CYS A 89 -14.01 -1.62 7.48
CA CYS A 89 -14.53 -0.25 7.34
C CYS A 89 -14.57 0.46 8.71
N GLY A 90 -13.81 -0.02 9.69
CA GLY A 90 -13.87 0.51 11.04
C GLY A 90 -12.61 1.27 11.45
N GLY A 91 -12.75 1.98 12.56
CA GLY A 91 -11.73 2.81 13.18
C GLY A 91 -12.33 3.68 14.25
N ILE A 92 -11.50 4.16 15.19
CA ILE A 92 -11.96 5.14 16.19
C ILE A 92 -12.22 6.49 15.52
N THR A 93 -11.48 6.82 14.46
CA THR A 93 -11.67 8.02 13.64
C THR A 93 -11.45 7.68 12.17
N GLU A 94 -11.86 8.57 11.26
CA GLU A 94 -11.60 8.42 9.83
C GLU A 94 -10.10 8.25 9.53
N LYS A 95 -9.25 9.09 10.13
CA LYS A 95 -7.79 9.04 9.97
C LYS A 95 -7.18 7.71 10.45
N TYR A 96 -7.75 7.12 11.50
CA TYR A 96 -7.29 5.86 12.07
C TYR A 96 -8.16 4.67 11.65
N SER A 97 -9.00 4.84 10.62
CA SER A 97 -9.77 3.75 10.05
C SER A 97 -8.85 2.77 9.34
N SER A 98 -9.20 1.48 9.32
CA SER A 98 -8.48 0.49 8.54
C SER A 98 -8.47 0.81 7.04
N GLU A 99 -9.43 1.62 6.56
CA GLU A 99 -9.48 2.10 5.18
C GLU A 99 -8.32 3.05 4.88
N VAL A 100 -8.12 4.06 5.73
CA VAL A 100 -7.07 5.07 5.55
C VAL A 100 -5.72 4.56 6.06
N ALA A 101 -5.69 3.91 7.22
CA ALA A 101 -4.47 3.38 7.81
C ALA A 101 -3.94 2.14 7.08
N GLY A 102 -4.80 1.41 6.37
CA GLY A 102 -4.44 0.26 5.53
C GLY A 102 -4.38 0.57 4.04
N SER A 103 -4.59 1.82 3.60
CA SER A 103 -4.52 2.16 2.18
C SER A 103 -3.10 2.00 1.63
N LEU A 104 -3.04 1.60 0.38
CA LEU A 104 -1.80 1.41 -0.38
C LEU A 104 -1.82 2.26 -1.64
N LEU A 105 -0.62 2.54 -2.12
CA LEU A 105 -0.39 3.19 -3.40
C LEU A 105 -0.17 2.14 -4.48
N PHE A 106 -0.92 2.25 -5.58
CA PHE A 106 -0.78 1.40 -6.76
C PHE A 106 -0.44 2.23 -7.99
N TYR A 107 0.51 1.75 -8.78
CA TYR A 107 0.75 2.27 -10.12
C TYR A 107 -0.29 1.72 -11.11
N VAL A 108 -0.77 2.57 -12.00
CA VAL A 108 -1.74 2.25 -13.05
C VAL A 108 -1.07 2.41 -14.41
N PRO A 109 -0.81 1.31 -15.13
CA PRO A 109 -0.31 1.36 -16.50
C PRO A 109 -1.21 2.18 -17.42
N GLN A 110 -0.62 2.86 -18.40
CA GLN A 110 -1.35 3.76 -19.30
C GLN A 110 -2.48 3.10 -20.11
N SER A 111 -2.42 1.78 -20.28
CA SER A 111 -3.43 0.99 -20.98
C SER A 111 -4.72 0.78 -20.17
N LEU A 112 -4.73 1.15 -18.89
CA LEU A 112 -5.87 0.97 -17.99
C LEU A 112 -6.50 2.32 -17.64
N ASN A 113 -7.83 2.34 -17.62
CA ASN A 113 -8.60 3.46 -17.11
C ASN A 113 -9.25 3.06 -15.78
N VAL A 114 -8.88 3.74 -14.70
CA VAL A 114 -9.31 3.46 -13.33
C VAL A 114 -10.03 4.69 -12.77
N SER A 115 -11.12 4.47 -12.05
CA SER A 115 -11.94 5.53 -11.47
C SER A 115 -12.20 5.31 -9.98
N LEU A 116 -12.63 6.36 -9.29
CA LEU A 116 -13.00 6.30 -7.89
C LEU A 116 -14.05 5.20 -7.63
N GLY A 117 -13.77 4.33 -6.65
CA GLY A 117 -14.63 3.23 -6.25
C GLY A 117 -14.43 1.93 -7.03
N ASP A 118 -13.67 1.94 -8.14
CA ASP A 118 -13.36 0.73 -8.90
C ASP A 118 -12.63 -0.28 -8.01
N ILE A 119 -12.93 -1.57 -8.21
CA ILE A 119 -12.17 -2.67 -7.64
C ILE A 119 -11.15 -3.12 -8.67
N VAL A 120 -9.89 -3.11 -8.28
CA VAL A 120 -8.75 -3.43 -9.14
C VAL A 120 -8.01 -4.66 -8.64
N GLU A 121 -7.50 -5.45 -9.57
CA GLU A 121 -6.52 -6.49 -9.29
C GLU A 121 -5.11 -5.89 -9.40
N VAL A 122 -4.25 -6.27 -8.47
CA VAL A 122 -2.94 -5.67 -8.27
C VAL A 122 -1.91 -6.76 -8.08
N SER A 123 -0.82 -6.69 -8.83
CA SER A 123 0.39 -7.46 -8.56
C SER A 123 1.12 -6.82 -7.38
N SER A 124 1.26 -7.56 -6.28
CA SER A 124 1.98 -7.12 -5.10
C SER A 124 3.45 -6.91 -5.42
N GLY A 125 3.96 -5.75 -5.05
CA GLY A 125 5.37 -5.40 -5.16
C GLY A 125 6.27 -6.09 -4.13
N SER A 126 7.55 -5.73 -4.15
CA SER A 126 8.56 -6.09 -3.15
C SER A 126 9.27 -4.83 -2.65
N PRO A 127 9.62 -4.76 -1.36
CA PRO A 127 10.45 -3.66 -0.86
C PRO A 127 11.83 -3.67 -1.54
N PRO A 128 12.54 -2.54 -1.59
CA PRO A 128 13.93 -2.50 -2.02
C PRO A 128 14.81 -3.34 -1.07
N GLU A 129 15.67 -4.20 -1.62
CA GLU A 129 16.61 -5.04 -0.86
C GLU A 129 18.02 -4.97 -1.45
N LYS A 130 19.04 -4.65 -0.63
CA LYS A 130 20.48 -4.79 -0.96
C LYS A 130 20.87 -4.32 -2.37
N GLY A 131 20.45 -3.12 -2.76
CA GLY A 131 20.78 -2.53 -4.07
C GLY A 131 19.77 -2.82 -5.18
N ASP A 132 18.77 -3.67 -4.94
CA ASP A 132 17.56 -3.74 -5.74
C ASP A 132 16.61 -2.59 -5.36
N ALA A 133 16.03 -1.93 -6.36
CA ALA A 133 15.08 -0.83 -6.17
C ALA A 133 13.71 -1.31 -5.65
N GLY A 134 13.49 -2.63 -5.68
CA GLY A 134 12.20 -3.23 -5.36
C GLY A 134 11.23 -3.13 -6.53
N ILE A 135 10.02 -3.61 -6.30
CA ILE A 135 8.93 -3.60 -7.27
C ILE A 135 7.76 -2.91 -6.60
N ILE A 136 7.14 -1.95 -7.27
CA ILE A 136 5.92 -1.31 -6.77
C ILE A 136 4.68 -2.15 -7.04
N ASN A 137 3.67 -2.01 -6.18
CA ASN A 137 2.34 -2.53 -6.46
C ASN A 137 1.79 -1.97 -7.78
N THR A 138 1.38 -2.84 -8.69
CA THR A 138 0.94 -2.44 -10.04
C THR A 138 -0.43 -3.03 -10.36
N VAL A 139 -1.35 -2.19 -10.82
CA VAL A 139 -2.69 -2.62 -11.28
C VAL A 139 -2.55 -3.45 -12.54
N THR A 140 -3.10 -4.67 -12.53
CA THR A 140 -3.11 -5.59 -13.68
C THR A 140 -4.39 -5.46 -14.49
N ARG A 141 -5.53 -5.22 -13.84
CA ARG A 141 -6.84 -5.00 -14.48
C ARG A 141 -7.85 -4.36 -13.53
N VAL A 142 -8.92 -3.81 -14.11
CA VAL A 142 -10.15 -3.47 -13.36
C VAL A 142 -11.02 -4.72 -13.30
N VAL A 143 -11.40 -5.12 -12.09
CA VAL A 143 -12.21 -6.32 -11.81
C VAL A 143 -13.70 -5.99 -11.80
N GLN A 144 -14.05 -4.84 -11.22
CA GLN A 144 -15.43 -4.36 -11.16
C GLN A 144 -15.41 -2.83 -11.22
N LYS A 145 -16.23 -2.25 -12.11
CA LYS A 145 -16.41 -0.80 -12.17
C LYS A 145 -17.36 -0.34 -11.08
N ASN A 146 -17.12 0.83 -10.51
CA ASN A 146 -18.03 1.40 -9.50
C ASN A 146 -19.43 1.70 -10.08
N SER A 147 -19.52 1.98 -11.38
CA SER A 147 -20.79 2.23 -12.08
C SER A 147 -21.59 0.97 -12.42
N GLU A 148 -21.02 -0.23 -12.21
CA GLU A 148 -21.70 -1.48 -12.50
C GLU A 148 -22.59 -1.90 -11.32
N ASN A 149 -23.88 -2.10 -11.58
CA ASN A 149 -24.86 -2.52 -10.57
C ASN A 149 -24.71 -4.01 -10.15
N TYR A 150 -23.72 -4.73 -10.66
CA TYR A 150 -23.54 -6.15 -10.40
C TYR A 150 -22.47 -6.37 -9.33
N ASN A 151 -22.91 -6.53 -8.07
CA ASN A 151 -22.02 -6.72 -6.93
C ASN A 151 -21.49 -8.17 -6.85
N LYS A 152 -20.52 -8.54 -7.70
CA LYS A 152 -19.74 -9.79 -7.55
C LYS A 152 -18.79 -9.74 -6.38
N CYS A 153 -18.36 -8.53 -6.04
CA CYS A 153 -17.39 -8.29 -4.98
C CYS A 153 -18.05 -7.60 -3.79
N TRP A 154 -17.60 -7.93 -2.59
CA TRP A 154 -18.01 -7.30 -1.34
C TRP A 154 -16.88 -7.34 -0.31
N TRP A 155 -17.03 -6.55 0.75
CA TRP A 155 -16.16 -6.63 1.92
C TRP A 155 -16.60 -7.80 2.80
N ASP A 156 -15.75 -8.81 2.96
CA ASP A 156 -15.94 -10.02 3.76
C ASP A 156 -15.29 -9.88 5.15
N PRO A 157 -16.00 -10.21 6.25
CA PRO A 157 -17.42 -10.58 6.33
C PRO A 157 -18.36 -9.42 5.98
N LYS A 158 -19.61 -9.72 5.57
CA LYS A 158 -20.60 -8.69 5.16
C LYS A 158 -21.03 -7.72 6.27
N ASN A 159 -20.68 -7.97 7.52
CA ASN A 159 -21.01 -7.12 8.66
C ASN A 159 -20.17 -5.83 8.64
N ASP A 160 -20.83 -4.68 8.45
CA ASP A 160 -20.22 -3.36 8.37
C ASP A 160 -19.71 -2.79 9.70
N ARG A 161 -20.11 -3.39 10.83
CA ARG A 161 -19.63 -3.02 12.17
C ARG A 161 -18.26 -3.60 12.51
N LEU A 162 -17.72 -4.49 11.66
CA LEU A 162 -16.41 -5.07 11.88
C LEU A 162 -15.32 -4.07 11.54
N TRP A 163 -14.32 -3.99 12.42
CA TRP A 163 -13.17 -3.10 12.22
C TRP A 163 -12.42 -3.44 10.92
N LEU A 164 -12.18 -4.74 10.71
CA LEU A 164 -11.39 -5.24 9.60
C LEU A 164 -12.19 -6.27 8.80
N ARG A 165 -12.27 -5.99 7.50
CA ARG A 165 -12.92 -6.74 6.44
C ARG A 165 -12.01 -6.67 5.21
N VAL A 166 -12.07 -7.67 4.35
CA VAL A 166 -11.23 -7.79 3.16
C VAL A 166 -12.08 -7.93 1.92
N LEU A 167 -11.59 -7.47 0.77
CA LEU A 167 -12.31 -7.68 -0.49
C LEU A 167 -12.39 -9.17 -0.80
N TYR A 168 -13.59 -9.60 -1.17
CA TYR A 168 -13.89 -10.92 -1.66
C TYR A 168 -14.81 -10.81 -2.86
N CYS A 169 -14.62 -11.67 -3.86
CA CYS A 169 -15.53 -11.85 -4.96
C CYS A 169 -15.84 -13.35 -5.12
N ASP A 170 -17.06 -13.67 -5.55
CA ASP A 170 -17.57 -15.05 -5.64
C ASP A 170 -16.75 -15.99 -6.54
N TRP A 171 -16.05 -15.44 -7.53
CA TRP A 171 -15.20 -16.18 -8.47
C TRP A 171 -13.78 -16.45 -7.93
N MET A 172 -13.35 -15.77 -6.87
CA MET A 172 -11.97 -15.85 -6.37
C MET A 172 -11.55 -17.29 -6.00
N PRO A 173 -12.32 -18.07 -5.22
CA PRO A 173 -11.91 -19.44 -4.88
C PRO A 173 -11.73 -20.33 -6.12
N ARG A 174 -12.58 -20.16 -7.15
CA ARG A 174 -12.50 -20.92 -8.40
C ARG A 174 -11.28 -20.56 -9.25
N GLU A 175 -10.77 -19.34 -9.10
CA GLU A 175 -9.57 -18.87 -9.80
C GLU A 175 -8.26 -19.10 -9.02
N GLY A 176 -8.30 -19.88 -7.94
CA GLY A 176 -7.12 -20.26 -7.16
C GLY A 176 -6.67 -19.19 -6.16
N TRP A 177 -7.55 -18.26 -5.78
CA TRP A 177 -7.29 -17.36 -4.67
C TRP A 177 -7.43 -18.10 -3.34
N ILE A 178 -6.56 -17.77 -2.39
CA ILE A 178 -6.53 -18.35 -1.06
C ILE A 178 -6.76 -17.29 0.02
N LYS A 179 -7.42 -17.69 1.10
CA LYS A 179 -7.68 -16.83 2.26
C LYS A 179 -6.60 -17.03 3.31
N GLN A 180 -5.86 -15.99 3.61
CA GLN A 180 -5.02 -15.88 4.79
C GLN A 180 -5.86 -15.40 5.98
N THR A 181 -5.65 -16.03 7.13
CA THR A 181 -6.29 -15.67 8.41
C THR A 181 -5.29 -15.02 9.36
N GLY A 182 -5.72 -14.62 10.56
CA GLY A 182 -4.88 -13.97 11.57
C GLY A 182 -5.08 -12.46 11.64
N SER A 183 -4.08 -11.74 12.15
CA SER A 183 -4.16 -10.27 12.38
C SER A 183 -4.19 -9.44 11.11
N TYR A 184 -3.69 -10.00 10.00
CA TYR A 184 -3.70 -9.39 8.67
C TYR A 184 -4.35 -10.37 7.68
N PRO A 185 -5.68 -10.57 7.78
CA PRO A 185 -6.36 -11.48 6.88
C PRO A 185 -6.30 -10.90 5.47
N ALA A 186 -6.28 -11.76 4.46
CA ALA A 186 -6.25 -11.30 3.08
C ALA A 186 -6.79 -12.40 2.18
N TRP A 187 -7.37 -12.00 1.05
CA TRP A 187 -7.45 -12.88 -0.10
C TRP A 187 -6.34 -12.51 -1.07
N TYR A 188 -5.57 -13.50 -1.50
CA TYR A 188 -4.55 -13.32 -2.53
C TYR A 188 -4.46 -14.55 -3.43
N LYS A 189 -4.00 -14.35 -4.66
CA LYS A 189 -3.66 -15.44 -5.58
C LYS A 189 -2.15 -15.53 -5.67
N PRO A 190 -1.54 -16.67 -5.31
CA PRO A 190 -0.08 -16.83 -5.37
C PRO A 190 0.45 -16.52 -6.77
N ALA A 191 1.67 -15.98 -6.85
CA ALA A 191 2.38 -15.89 -8.11
C ALA A 191 2.41 -17.29 -8.77
N ALA A 192 2.18 -17.36 -10.09
CA ALA A 192 2.46 -18.59 -10.81
C ALA A 192 3.93 -18.93 -10.55
N ALA A 193 4.21 -20.18 -10.15
CA ALA A 193 5.58 -20.59 -9.87
C ALA A 193 6.45 -20.25 -11.08
N SER A 194 7.36 -19.29 -10.92
CA SER A 194 8.37 -19.02 -11.94
C SER A 194 9.09 -20.35 -12.20
N PRO A 195 9.21 -20.81 -13.46
CA PRO A 195 9.99 -22.00 -13.75
C PRO A 195 11.36 -21.78 -13.11
N SER A 196 11.74 -22.68 -12.19
CA SER A 196 13.02 -22.54 -11.49
C SER A 196 14.09 -22.43 -12.56
N LYS A 197 14.87 -21.35 -12.52
CA LYS A 197 16.09 -21.27 -13.33
C LYS A 197 16.97 -22.42 -12.83
N LYS A 198 16.99 -23.52 -13.58
CA LYS A 198 17.98 -24.58 -13.46
C LYS A 198 19.33 -24.06 -13.91
#